data_AF-Q4V1G6-F1
#
_entry.id   AF-Q4V1G6-F1
#
_cell.length_a   1.000
_cell.length_b   1.000
_cell.length_c   1.000
_cell.angle_alpha   90.00
_cell.angle_beta   90.00
_cell.angle_gamma   90.00
#
_symmetry.space_group_name_H-M   'P 1'
#
loop_
_entity.id
_entity.type
_entity.pdbx_description
1 polymer ?
#
loop_
_entity_poly.entity_id
_entity_poly.type
_entity_poly.pdbx_seq_one_letter_code
_entity_poly.pdbx_strand_id
1 'polypeptide(L)'
;MSSFVLTYHMFCVIQEIETKKGSISCTFEHLEVTETKWSDGPTIYGYRTAEERFKRPIKKAYKISIHHSYREQGKVKKKQWVITTMGYYDLLEYWLGDCILQTRLNEKLEEMGITEKQLWDMVDIKLNPIINRTKAEFEQTEEYKVAQEQSVILSTYRKKKSVFESKYERGLYDCCYDVFGVLRNKEY
;
A
#
# COMPACT_ATOMS: atom_id res chain seq x y z
N MET A 1 18.27 16.32 -49.13
CA MET A 1 18.02 15.17 -48.24
C MET A 1 16.93 15.57 -47.27
N SER A 2 15.71 15.06 -47.47
CA SER A 2 14.58 15.37 -46.58
C SER A 2 14.80 14.63 -45.26
N SER A 3 15.06 15.38 -44.19
CA SER A 3 15.09 14.83 -42.83
C SER A 3 13.68 14.37 -42.49
N PHE A 4 13.42 13.07 -42.58
CA PHE A 4 12.24 12.48 -41.97
C PHE A 4 12.35 12.70 -40.47
N VAL A 5 11.64 13.70 -39.96
CA VAL A 5 11.38 13.83 -38.52
C VAL A 5 10.53 12.63 -38.15
N LEU A 6 11.17 11.59 -37.62
CA LEU A 6 10.48 10.44 -37.08
C LEU A 6 9.75 10.90 -35.82
N THR A 7 8.48 11.25 -35.95
CA THR A 7 7.59 11.45 -34.79
C THR A 7 7.31 10.08 -34.17
N TYR A 8 8.11 9.72 -33.17
CA TYR A 8 7.84 8.61 -32.27
C TYR A 8 6.93 9.11 -31.14
N HIS A 9 5.81 8.44 -30.91
CA HIS A 9 4.92 8.77 -29.81
C HIS A 9 4.81 7.56 -28.89
N MET A 10 5.59 7.61 -27.80
CA MET A 10 5.50 6.69 -26.69
C MET A 10 4.66 7.33 -25.59
N PHE A 11 3.70 6.59 -25.04
CA PHE A 11 2.80 7.11 -24.00
C PHE A 11 2.28 5.99 -23.11
N CYS A 12 1.99 6.35 -21.86
CA CYS A 12 1.34 5.45 -20.90
C CYS A 12 -0.16 5.32 -21.21
N VAL A 13 -0.65 4.08 -21.15
CA VAL A 13 -2.05 3.71 -21.22
C VAL A 13 -2.41 2.95 -19.94
N ILE A 14 -3.48 3.39 -19.29
CA ILE A 14 -4.03 2.73 -18.11
C ILE A 14 -5.43 2.25 -18.46
N GLN A 15 -5.66 0.95 -18.33
CA GLN A 15 -6.95 0.33 -18.56
C GLN A 15 -7.53 -0.13 -17.24
N GLU A 16 -8.72 0.35 -16.89
CA GLU A 16 -9.50 -0.21 -15.77
C GLU A 16 -10.06 -1.57 -16.20
N ILE A 17 -9.89 -2.58 -15.34
CA ILE A 17 -10.39 -3.94 -15.52
C ILE A 17 -11.06 -4.41 -14.24
N GLU A 18 -12.00 -5.35 -14.36
CA GLU A 18 -12.69 -5.95 -13.22
C GLU A 18 -11.94 -7.19 -12.72
N THR A 19 -11.84 -7.37 -11.40
CA THR A 19 -11.24 -8.55 -10.76
C THR A 19 -12.32 -9.50 -10.22
N LYS A 20 -12.04 -10.81 -10.25
CA LYS A 20 -12.99 -11.80 -9.71
C LYS A 20 -13.02 -11.81 -8.18
N LYS A 21 -11.85 -11.62 -7.56
CA LYS A 21 -11.64 -11.64 -6.11
C LYS A 21 -11.41 -10.21 -5.59
N GLY A 22 -11.95 -9.93 -4.41
CA GLY A 22 -11.65 -8.70 -3.68
C GLY A 22 -10.26 -8.75 -3.05
N SER A 23 -9.72 -7.56 -2.76
CA SER A 23 -8.50 -7.41 -1.96
C SER A 23 -8.77 -7.81 -0.50
N ILE A 24 -7.75 -8.32 0.18
CA ILE A 24 -7.81 -8.59 1.63
C ILE A 24 -7.37 -7.31 2.33
N SER A 25 -8.19 -6.80 3.25
CA SER A 25 -7.81 -5.62 4.04
C SER A 25 -6.68 -5.93 5.01
N CYS A 26 -5.74 -5.01 5.16
CA CYS A 26 -4.75 -5.05 6.23
C CYS A 26 -5.29 -4.59 7.59
N THR A 27 -6.47 -3.95 7.60
CA THR A 27 -7.12 -3.38 8.78
C THR A 27 -8.15 -4.34 9.35
N PHE A 28 -8.09 -4.53 10.66
CA PHE A 28 -9.08 -5.29 11.42
C PHE A 28 -10.09 -4.34 12.05
N GLU A 29 -11.30 -4.84 12.36
CA GLU A 29 -12.40 -3.99 12.83
C GLU A 29 -12.09 -3.27 14.15
N HIS A 30 -11.36 -3.92 15.06
CA HIS A 30 -10.94 -3.31 16.33
C HIS A 30 -9.69 -4.00 16.91
N LEU A 31 -9.14 -3.38 17.95
CA LEU A 31 -8.12 -3.95 18.82
C LEU A 31 -8.78 -4.59 20.04
N GLU A 32 -8.30 -5.76 20.44
CA GLU A 32 -8.77 -6.48 21.62
C GLU A 32 -7.63 -6.58 22.63
N VAL A 33 -7.94 -6.28 23.91
CA VAL A 33 -7.00 -6.54 25.01
C VAL A 33 -6.92 -8.04 25.24
N THR A 34 -5.70 -8.54 25.40
CA THR A 34 -5.44 -9.93 25.77
C THR A 34 -4.79 -10.00 27.14
N GLU A 35 -5.07 -11.08 27.88
CA GLU A 35 -4.46 -11.33 29.18
C GLU A 35 -3.69 -12.65 29.13
N THR A 36 -2.41 -12.58 29.48
CA THR A 36 -1.57 -13.77 29.64
C THR A 36 -1.25 -13.94 31.12
N LYS A 37 -1.75 -15.02 31.72
CA LYS A 37 -1.49 -15.37 33.13
C LYS A 37 -0.38 -16.39 33.20
N TRP A 38 0.67 -16.06 33.93
CA TRP A 38 1.79 -16.96 34.21
C TRP A 38 1.58 -17.59 35.58
N SER A 39 1.89 -18.88 35.73
CA SER A 39 1.63 -19.62 36.98
C SER A 39 2.28 -18.99 38.21
N ASP A 40 3.48 -18.41 38.03
CA ASP A 40 4.28 -17.79 39.10
C ASP A 40 4.70 -16.34 38.76
N GLY A 41 3.94 -15.64 37.91
CA GLY A 41 4.31 -14.30 37.42
C GLY A 41 3.12 -13.34 37.27
N PRO A 42 3.38 -12.04 36.99
CA PRO A 42 2.32 -11.07 36.79
C PRO A 42 1.44 -11.42 35.59
N THR A 43 0.19 -10.97 35.64
CA THR A 43 -0.65 -10.94 34.43
C THR A 43 -0.10 -9.90 33.48
N ILE A 44 0.08 -10.27 32.22
CA ILE A 44 0.53 -9.36 31.16
C ILE A 44 -0.69 -8.99 30.29
N TYR A 45 -0.93 -7.69 30.15
CA TYR A 45 -1.99 -7.11 29.32
C TYR A 45 -1.45 -6.78 27.93
N GLY A 46 -1.62 -7.73 27.01
CA GLY A 46 -1.28 -7.57 25.62
C GLY A 46 -2.44 -7.02 24.78
N TYR A 47 -2.29 -7.12 23.47
CA TYR A 47 -3.38 -6.91 22.53
C TYR A 47 -3.25 -7.81 21.31
N ARG A 48 -4.38 -8.02 20.65
CA ARG A 48 -4.46 -8.60 19.31
C ARG A 48 -5.39 -7.76 18.46
N THR A 49 -5.30 -7.92 17.15
CA THR A 49 -6.34 -7.47 16.25
C THR A 49 -7.52 -8.45 16.31
N ALA A 50 -8.74 -7.98 16.05
CA ALA A 50 -9.91 -8.83 15.90
C ALA A 50 -9.66 -9.95 14.86
N GLU A 51 -10.50 -10.99 14.84
CA GLU A 51 -10.40 -12.02 13.80
C GLU A 51 -10.89 -11.51 12.44
N GLU A 52 -11.89 -10.63 12.44
CA GLU A 52 -12.51 -10.10 11.23
C GLU A 52 -11.77 -8.86 10.69
N ARG A 53 -11.53 -8.88 9.37
CA ARG A 53 -10.95 -7.78 8.60
C ARG A 53 -12.05 -7.05 7.84
N PHE A 54 -11.84 -5.77 7.57
CA PHE A 54 -12.75 -5.01 6.71
C PHE A 54 -12.91 -5.68 5.34
N LYS A 55 -14.16 -5.77 4.89
CA LYS A 55 -14.47 -6.23 3.54
C LYS A 55 -14.19 -5.12 2.55
N ARG A 56 -13.48 -5.47 1.48
CA ARG A 56 -13.12 -4.56 0.38
C ARG A 56 -13.95 -4.89 -0.87
N PRO A 57 -15.10 -4.22 -1.08
CA PRO A 57 -16.05 -4.60 -2.12
C PRO A 57 -15.63 -4.20 -3.53
N ILE A 58 -14.75 -3.19 -3.66
CA ILE A 58 -14.29 -2.69 -4.95
C ILE A 58 -13.39 -3.73 -5.63
N LYS A 59 -13.83 -4.23 -6.79
CA LYS A 59 -13.16 -5.26 -7.59
C LYS A 59 -12.60 -4.68 -8.88
N LYS A 60 -11.80 -3.62 -8.75
CA LYS A 60 -11.16 -2.95 -9.88
C LYS A 60 -9.66 -3.18 -9.83
N ALA A 61 -9.04 -3.21 -11.01
CA ALA A 61 -7.61 -3.15 -11.18
C ALA A 61 -7.26 -2.26 -12.38
N TYR A 62 -6.02 -1.81 -12.42
CA TYR A 62 -5.49 -0.90 -13.41
C TYR A 62 -4.32 -1.57 -14.10
N LYS A 63 -4.54 -1.97 -15.36
CA LYS A 63 -3.49 -2.52 -16.21
C LYS A 63 -2.73 -1.38 -16.85
N ILE A 64 -1.43 -1.32 -16.59
CA ILE A 64 -0.57 -0.20 -16.95
C ILE A 64 0.39 -0.67 -18.04
N SER A 65 0.32 -0.01 -19.19
CA SER A 65 1.11 -0.35 -20.36
C SER A 65 1.74 0.88 -21.00
N ILE A 66 2.88 0.68 -21.65
CA ILE A 66 3.53 1.67 -22.50
C ILE A 66 3.24 1.30 -23.94
N HIS A 67 2.69 2.25 -24.69
CA HIS A 67 2.37 2.08 -26.10
C HIS A 67 3.35 2.93 -26.91
N HIS A 68 3.93 2.34 -27.95
CA HIS A 68 4.80 3.03 -28.89
C HIS A 68 4.18 2.92 -30.28
N SER A 69 3.75 4.06 -30.82
CA SER A 69 3.27 4.19 -32.19
C SER A 69 4.35 4.85 -33.05
N TYR A 70 4.70 4.20 -34.17
CA TYR A 70 5.71 4.68 -35.10
C TYR A 70 5.33 4.36 -36.55
N ARG A 71 6.03 4.98 -37.51
CA ARG A 71 5.86 4.69 -38.93
C ARG A 71 7.11 4.05 -39.50
N GLU A 72 6.91 3.01 -40.29
CA GLU A 72 7.97 2.35 -41.05
C GLU A 72 7.47 2.15 -42.47
N GLN A 73 8.20 2.67 -43.45
CA GLN A 73 7.80 2.67 -44.87
C GLN A 73 6.38 3.21 -45.10
N GLY A 74 6.02 4.28 -44.38
CA GLY A 74 4.70 4.93 -44.46
C GLY A 74 3.56 4.21 -43.72
N LYS A 75 3.74 2.95 -43.30
CA LYS A 75 2.74 2.18 -42.53
C LYS A 75 2.90 2.42 -41.03
N VAL A 76 1.77 2.57 -40.34
CA VAL A 76 1.75 2.70 -38.88
C VAL A 76 1.99 1.33 -38.26
N LYS A 77 2.97 1.25 -37.37
CA LYS A 77 3.27 0.09 -36.52
C LYS A 77 3.08 0.46 -35.05
N LYS A 78 2.72 -0.53 -34.24
CA LYS A 78 2.48 -0.38 -32.81
C LYS A 78 3.19 -1.47 -32.04
N LYS A 79 3.91 -1.07 -30.99
CA LYS A 79 4.40 -1.97 -29.93
C LYS A 79 3.74 -1.59 -28.61
N GLN A 80 3.54 -2.59 -27.76
CA GLN A 80 2.92 -2.41 -26.45
C GLN A 80 3.67 -3.26 -25.43
N TRP A 81 3.96 -2.67 -24.27
CA TRP A 81 4.56 -3.37 -23.15
C TRP A 81 3.67 -3.21 -21.95
N VAL A 82 3.16 -4.32 -21.43
CA VAL A 82 2.52 -4.32 -20.12
C VAL A 82 3.63 -4.20 -19.08
N ILE A 83 3.51 -3.19 -18.21
CA ILE A 83 4.44 -2.99 -17.10
C ILE A 83 3.97 -3.84 -15.93
N THR A 84 2.78 -3.53 -15.41
CA THR A 84 2.16 -4.31 -14.34
C THR A 84 0.64 -4.09 -14.31
N THR A 85 -0.04 -4.73 -13.37
CA THR A 85 -1.46 -4.54 -13.08
C THR A 85 -1.62 -4.40 -11.58
N MET A 86 -2.22 -3.29 -11.13
CA MET A 86 -2.42 -3.02 -9.70
C MET A 86 -3.92 -3.06 -9.38
N GLY A 87 -4.32 -3.74 -8.32
CA GLY A 87 -5.65 -3.64 -7.76
C GLY A 87 -5.96 -2.24 -7.24
N TYR A 88 -7.24 -1.92 -7.08
CA TYR A 88 -7.70 -0.65 -6.54
C TYR A 88 -7.03 -0.29 -5.22
N TYR A 89 -6.95 -1.25 -4.29
CA TYR A 89 -6.33 -1.02 -2.99
C TYR A 89 -4.81 -1.07 -3.03
N ASP A 90 -4.22 -1.77 -4.01
CA ASP A 90 -2.76 -1.81 -4.17
C ASP A 90 -2.21 -0.41 -4.47
N LEU A 91 -2.99 0.43 -5.17
CA LEU A 91 -2.66 1.85 -5.42
C LEU A 91 -2.50 2.68 -4.13
N LEU A 92 -3.07 2.23 -3.02
CA LEU A 92 -3.03 2.92 -1.73
C LEU A 92 -1.91 2.39 -0.83
N GLU A 93 -1.48 1.14 -1.06
CA GLU A 93 -0.61 0.38 -0.16
C GLU A 93 0.81 0.22 -0.69
N TYR A 94 0.98 0.18 -2.01
CA TYR A 94 2.25 -0.14 -2.65
C TYR A 94 2.66 0.92 -3.66
N TRP A 95 3.97 1.10 -3.81
CA TRP A 95 4.49 1.80 -4.96
C TRP A 95 4.47 0.87 -6.18
N LEU A 96 4.21 1.42 -7.36
CA LEU A 96 4.04 0.61 -8.57
C LEU A 96 5.31 -0.17 -8.95
N GLY A 97 6.49 0.37 -8.68
CA GLY A 97 7.75 -0.33 -8.91
C GLY A 97 7.90 -1.61 -8.09
N ASP A 98 7.23 -1.72 -6.94
CA ASP A 98 7.23 -2.95 -6.12
C ASP A 98 6.42 -4.08 -6.78
N CYS A 99 5.57 -3.75 -7.75
CA CYS A 99 4.71 -4.70 -8.48
C CYS A 99 5.39 -5.27 -9.76
N ILE A 100 6.67 -4.97 -9.98
CA ILE A 100 7.46 -5.53 -11.08
C ILE A 100 8.87 -5.88 -10.58
N LEU A 101 9.35 -7.08 -10.92
CA LEU A 101 10.73 -7.44 -10.61
C LEU A 101 11.70 -6.55 -11.39
N GLN A 102 12.71 -6.00 -10.72
CA GLN A 102 13.70 -5.10 -11.34
C GLN A 102 14.34 -5.69 -12.59
N THR A 103 14.62 -7.01 -12.61
CA THR A 103 15.18 -7.69 -13.78
C THR A 103 14.25 -7.61 -15.00
N ARG A 104 12.95 -7.86 -14.81
CA ARG A 104 11.94 -7.75 -15.88
C ARG A 104 11.69 -6.30 -16.30
N LEU A 105 11.84 -5.36 -15.36
CA LEU A 105 11.76 -3.94 -15.66
C LEU A 105 12.92 -3.54 -16.59
N ASN A 106 14.14 -3.92 -16.24
CA ASN A 106 15.35 -3.64 -17.03
C ASN A 106 15.24 -4.20 -18.45
N GLU A 107 14.81 -5.46 -18.62
CA GLU A 107 14.57 -6.06 -19.94
C GLU A 107 13.61 -5.23 -20.80
N LYS A 108 12.52 -4.73 -20.21
CA LYS A 108 11.55 -3.88 -20.92
C LYS A 108 12.14 -2.51 -21.27
N LEU A 109 12.90 -1.90 -20.35
CA LEU A 109 13.54 -0.60 -20.58
C LEU A 109 14.54 -0.68 -21.74
N GLU A 110 15.34 -1.74 -21.79
CA GLU A 110 16.25 -2.04 -22.90
C GLU A 110 15.48 -2.22 -24.22
N GLU A 111 14.39 -3.00 -24.22
CA GLU A 111 13.58 -3.22 -25.43
C GLU A 111 12.90 -1.93 -25.92
N MET A 112 12.46 -1.07 -24.99
CA MET A 112 11.84 0.22 -25.28
C MET A 112 12.87 1.29 -25.69
N GLY A 113 14.14 1.12 -25.32
CA GLY A 113 15.19 2.11 -25.51
C GLY A 113 14.98 3.38 -24.67
N ILE A 114 14.43 3.26 -23.46
CA ILE A 114 14.16 4.39 -22.55
C ILE A 114 14.80 4.16 -21.18
N THR A 115 15.05 5.24 -20.46
CA THR A 115 15.48 5.18 -19.06
C THR A 115 14.30 4.88 -18.12
N GLU A 116 14.61 4.34 -16.94
CA GLU A 116 13.61 4.12 -15.89
C GLU A 116 12.91 5.43 -15.48
N LYS A 117 13.66 6.53 -15.40
CA LYS A 117 13.09 7.85 -15.11
C LYS A 117 12.04 8.25 -16.15
N GLN A 118 12.34 8.09 -17.44
CA GLN A 118 11.38 8.41 -18.51
C GLN A 118 10.12 7.55 -18.43
N LEU A 119 10.27 6.27 -18.06
CA LEU A 119 9.13 5.38 -17.82
C LEU A 119 8.24 5.95 -16.71
N TRP A 120 8.81 6.23 -15.54
CA TRP A 120 8.06 6.71 -14.38
C TRP A 120 7.46 8.09 -14.60
N ASP A 121 8.18 9.02 -15.25
CA ASP A 121 7.63 10.33 -15.63
C ASP A 121 6.34 10.16 -16.47
N MET A 122 6.32 9.23 -17.44
CA MET A 122 5.12 8.96 -18.26
C MET A 122 3.99 8.28 -17.49
N VAL A 123 4.32 7.35 -16.60
CA VAL A 123 3.34 6.61 -15.78
C VAL A 123 2.70 7.55 -14.77
N ASP A 124 3.49 8.32 -14.03
CA ASP A 124 3.05 9.20 -12.95
C ASP A 124 2.06 10.27 -13.44
N ILE A 125 2.29 10.83 -14.64
CA ILE A 125 1.37 11.78 -15.27
C ILE A 125 -0.05 11.20 -15.40
N LYS A 126 -0.18 9.90 -15.67
CA LYS A 126 -1.47 9.23 -15.86
C LYS A 126 -1.99 8.59 -14.57
N LEU A 127 -1.11 8.05 -13.75
CA LEU A 127 -1.46 7.26 -12.58
C LEU A 127 -1.76 8.11 -11.36
N ASN A 128 -1.03 9.21 -11.13
CA ASN A 128 -1.23 10.06 -9.95
C ASN A 128 -2.66 10.60 -9.82
N PRO A 129 -3.33 11.07 -10.89
CA PRO A 129 -4.73 11.47 -10.81
C PRO A 129 -5.67 10.33 -10.36
N ILE A 130 -5.36 9.08 -10.73
CA ILE A 130 -6.12 7.90 -10.32
C ILE A 130 -5.87 7.62 -8.84
N ILE A 131 -4.60 7.56 -8.42
CA ILE A 131 -4.20 7.37 -7.01
C ILE A 131 -4.87 8.42 -6.13
N ASN A 132 -4.83 9.71 -6.51
CA ASN A 132 -5.42 10.78 -5.73
C ASN A 132 -6.94 10.62 -5.57
N ARG A 133 -7.64 10.20 -6.63
CA ARG A 133 -9.08 9.92 -6.57
C ARG A 133 -9.37 8.71 -5.68
N THR A 134 -8.68 7.60 -5.90
CA THR A 134 -8.80 6.37 -5.11
C THR A 134 -8.55 6.65 -3.63
N LYS A 135 -7.53 7.47 -3.32
CA LYS A 135 -7.22 7.89 -1.95
C LYS A 135 -8.36 8.72 -1.35
N ALA A 136 -8.86 9.72 -2.06
CA ALA A 136 -9.98 10.53 -1.59
C ALA A 136 -11.26 9.71 -1.35
N GLU A 137 -11.53 8.72 -2.22
CA GLU A 137 -12.65 7.77 -2.04
C GLU A 137 -12.42 6.87 -0.81
N PHE A 138 -11.20 6.36 -0.62
CA PHE A 138 -10.87 5.49 0.51
C PHE A 138 -10.89 6.22 1.86
N GLU A 139 -10.47 7.49 1.91
CA GLU A 139 -10.48 8.31 3.12
C GLU A 139 -11.89 8.53 3.69
N GLN A 140 -12.95 8.33 2.89
CA GLN A 140 -14.34 8.38 3.35
C GLN A 140 -14.85 7.08 3.95
N THR A 141 -14.07 5.99 3.88
CA THR A 141 -14.48 4.66 4.34
C THR A 141 -14.30 4.48 5.85
N GLU A 142 -15.11 3.60 6.45
CA GLU A 142 -14.92 3.20 7.84
C GLU A 142 -13.58 2.48 8.06
N GLU A 143 -13.11 1.70 7.08
CA GLU A 143 -11.80 1.05 7.13
C GLU A 143 -10.68 2.07 7.37
N TYR A 144 -10.70 3.21 6.65
CA TYR A 144 -9.70 4.26 6.82
C TYR A 144 -9.79 4.91 8.20
N LYS A 145 -10.99 5.27 8.66
CA LYS A 145 -11.19 5.90 9.97
C LYS A 145 -10.67 5.02 11.09
N VAL A 146 -11.05 3.73 11.08
CA VAL A 146 -10.59 2.76 12.07
C VAL A 146 -9.08 2.54 11.99
N ALA A 147 -8.49 2.48 10.80
CA ALA A 147 -7.04 2.39 10.66
C ALA A 147 -6.31 3.60 11.30
N GLN A 148 -6.85 4.82 11.12
CA GLN A 148 -6.30 6.02 11.77
C GLN A 148 -6.43 5.96 13.29
N GLU A 149 -7.60 5.59 13.81
CA GLU A 149 -7.84 5.46 15.25
C GLU A 149 -6.90 4.42 15.89
N GLN A 150 -6.77 3.24 15.28
CA GLN A 150 -5.86 2.20 15.73
C GLN A 150 -4.40 2.67 15.70
N SER A 151 -3.99 3.39 14.66
CA SER A 151 -2.64 3.98 14.57
C SER A 151 -2.36 4.96 15.72
N VAL A 152 -3.34 5.81 16.06
CA VAL A 152 -3.25 6.74 17.20
C VAL A 152 -3.14 6.00 18.53
N ILE A 153 -3.96 4.96 18.73
CA ILE A 153 -3.94 4.13 19.95
C ILE A 153 -2.57 3.46 20.09
N LEU A 154 -2.10 2.77 19.06
CA LEU A 154 -0.82 2.04 19.09
C LEU A 154 0.38 2.96 19.26
N SER A 155 0.38 4.13 18.60
CA SER A 155 1.46 5.11 18.77
C SER A 155 1.47 5.71 20.18
N THR A 156 0.30 5.97 20.76
CA THR A 156 0.16 6.47 22.14
C THR A 156 0.62 5.41 23.15
N TYR A 157 0.19 4.16 22.98
CA TYR A 157 0.64 3.02 23.77
C TYR A 157 2.16 2.89 23.76
N ARG A 158 2.79 2.86 22.58
CA ARG A 158 4.26 2.76 22.45
C ARG A 158 4.98 3.91 23.14
N LYS A 159 4.46 5.14 23.02
CA LYS A 159 5.02 6.32 23.70
C LYS A 159 4.91 6.20 25.22
N LYS A 160 3.72 5.90 25.74
CA LYS A 160 3.48 5.74 27.19
C LYS A 160 4.37 4.64 27.77
N LYS A 161 4.42 3.49 27.10
CA LYS A 161 5.28 2.37 27.46
C LYS A 161 6.75 2.77 27.50
N SER A 162 7.25 3.42 26.46
CA SER A 162 8.64 3.90 26.41
C SER A 162 8.96 4.90 27.52
N VAL A 163 8.05 5.83 27.83
CA VAL A 163 8.23 6.79 28.93
C VAL A 163 8.22 6.10 30.29
N PHE A 164 7.34 5.13 30.50
CA PHE A 164 7.27 4.35 31.74
C PHE A 164 8.54 3.52 31.94
N GLU A 165 8.95 2.74 30.94
CA GLU A 165 10.13 1.87 30.97
C GLU A 165 11.46 2.65 30.99
N SER A 166 11.45 3.97 30.76
CA SER A 166 12.63 4.81 31.01
C SER A 166 12.85 5.11 32.49
N LYS A 167 11.81 4.98 33.31
CA LYS A 167 11.82 5.25 34.76
C LYS A 167 11.78 3.97 35.59
N TYR A 168 11.14 2.94 35.06
CA TYR A 168 10.92 1.65 35.69
C TYR A 168 11.53 0.53 34.86
N GLU A 169 11.56 -0.69 35.39
CA GLU A 169 12.07 -1.84 34.67
C GLU A 169 11.27 -2.14 33.39
N ARG A 170 11.99 -2.56 32.34
CA ARG A 170 11.41 -2.91 31.04
C ARG A 170 10.43 -4.08 31.19
N GLY A 171 9.28 -3.97 30.52
CA GLY A 171 8.23 -5.00 30.56
C GLY A 171 7.18 -4.78 31.66
N LEU A 172 7.43 -3.89 32.63
CA LEU A 172 6.47 -3.64 33.70
C LEU A 172 5.23 -2.85 33.24
N TYR A 173 5.34 -2.02 32.19
CA TYR A 173 4.18 -1.26 31.71
C TYR A 173 2.99 -2.17 31.38
N ASP A 174 3.24 -3.29 30.69
CA ASP A 174 2.19 -4.24 30.29
C ASP A 174 1.71 -5.11 31.47
N CYS A 175 2.39 -5.06 32.63
CA CYS A 175 1.88 -5.68 33.86
C CYS A 175 0.84 -4.78 34.54
N CYS A 176 0.89 -3.46 34.31
CA CYS A 176 0.03 -2.48 34.96
C CYS A 176 -1.08 -1.98 34.03
N TYR A 177 -0.77 -1.69 32.77
CA TYR A 177 -1.66 -1.02 31.81
C TYR A 177 -1.90 -1.85 30.55
N ASP A 178 -3.07 -1.68 29.94
CA ASP A 178 -3.37 -2.26 28.62
C ASP A 178 -2.99 -1.33 27.44
N VAL A 179 -3.28 -1.79 26.21
CA VAL A 179 -3.03 -1.05 24.96
C VAL A 179 -3.77 0.28 24.87
N PHE A 180 -4.89 0.45 25.57
CA PHE A 180 -5.62 1.72 25.64
C PHE A 180 -5.08 2.63 26.76
N GLY A 181 -4.14 2.14 27.57
CA GLY A 181 -3.57 2.83 28.72
C GLY A 181 -4.48 2.82 29.94
N VAL A 182 -5.43 1.88 30.02
CA VAL A 182 -6.25 1.66 31.20
C VAL A 182 -5.43 0.89 32.23
N LEU A 183 -5.40 1.38 33.47
CA LEU A 183 -4.75 0.73 34.59
C LEU A 183 -5.55 -0.51 34.99
N ARG A 184 -4.95 -1.69 34.78
CA ARG A 184 -5.52 -3.01 35.04
C ARG A 184 -5.05 -3.60 36.36
N ASN A 185 -3.79 -3.38 36.71
CA ASN A 185 -3.20 -3.81 37.96
C ASN A 185 -2.43 -2.66 38.63
N LYS A 186 -2.82 -2.31 39.86
CA LYS A 186 -2.19 -1.24 40.64
C LYS A 186 -1.07 -1.72 41.57
N GLU A 187 -0.97 -3.03 41.77
CA GLU A 187 -0.03 -3.64 42.73
C GLU A 187 1.38 -3.81 42.14
N TYR A 188 1.49 -3.76 40.80
CA TYR A 188 2.73 -3.77 40.05
C TYR A 188 3.15 -2.36 39.61
#